data_AF-A0A967Q2W3-F1
#
_entry.id   AF-A0A967Q2W3-F1
#
_cell.length_a   1.000
_cell.length_b   1.000
_cell.length_c   1.000
_cell.angle_alpha   90.00
_cell.angle_beta   90.00
_cell.angle_gamma   90.00
#
_symmetry.space_group_name_H-M   'P 1'
#
loop_
_entity.id
_entity.type
_entity.pdbx_description
1 polymer ?
#
loop_
_entity_poly.entity_id
_entity_poly.type
_entity_poly.pdbx_seq_one_letter_code
_entity_poly.pdbx_strand_id
1 'polypeptide(L)'
;GISGLVAVNSLMAMVGGVLFALVAGRNDPGFVHNGALAGLIAICAGSDLVHPIAAFFMGGFGALIFVYGFQFEQEKLKIDDVLGVWPLHGVVGTWGGISAGIFGASAFGGLGGVSFMSQLVGSLFAVAWALVMGFAVYGVLAKVVGLRLTDEEEHKGADLVIHSIGAYPEDHVR
;
A
#
# COMPACT_ATOMS: atom_id res chain seq x y z
N GLY A 1 11.89 -11.01 -23.12
CA GLY A 1 10.41 -11.08 -23.29
C GLY A 1 9.73 -10.33 -22.16
N ILE A 2 8.44 -10.03 -22.29
CA ILE A 2 7.68 -9.18 -21.33
C ILE A 2 7.75 -9.71 -19.90
N SER A 3 7.66 -11.04 -19.71
CA SER A 3 7.79 -11.65 -18.37
C SER A 3 9.12 -11.31 -17.67
N GLY A 4 10.24 -11.21 -18.41
CA GLY A 4 11.53 -10.82 -17.84
C GLY A 4 11.57 -9.34 -17.46
N LEU A 5 10.93 -8.47 -18.26
CA LEU A 5 10.82 -7.05 -17.96
C LEU A 5 10.00 -6.82 -16.68
N VAL A 6 8.85 -7.48 -16.54
CA VAL A 6 8.01 -7.44 -15.34
C VAL A 6 8.80 -7.86 -14.10
N ALA A 7 9.54 -8.97 -14.17
CA ALA A 7 10.34 -9.43 -13.05
C ALA A 7 11.42 -8.42 -12.65
N VAL A 8 12.15 -7.86 -13.62
CA VAL A 8 13.20 -6.87 -13.36
C VAL A 8 12.60 -5.57 -12.79
N ASN A 9 11.51 -5.07 -13.35
CA ASN A 9 10.85 -3.86 -12.88
C ASN A 9 10.34 -4.03 -11.44
N SER A 10 9.74 -5.17 -11.11
CA SER A 10 9.31 -5.47 -9.74
C SER A 10 10.47 -5.50 -8.74
N LEU A 11 11.58 -6.14 -9.11
CA LEU A 11 12.77 -6.17 -8.26
C LEU A 11 13.40 -4.78 -8.11
N MET A 12 13.50 -4.00 -9.19
CA MET A 12 14.05 -2.64 -9.12
C MET A 12 13.19 -1.72 -8.27
N ALA A 13 11.86 -1.79 -8.39
CA ALA A 13 10.94 -1.01 -7.58
C ALA A 13 11.00 -1.38 -6.10
N MET A 14 11.09 -2.68 -5.80
CA MET A 14 11.32 -3.17 -4.43
C MET A 14 12.63 -2.62 -3.85
N VAL A 15 13.73 -2.68 -4.61
CA VAL A 15 15.03 -2.13 -4.19
C VAL A 15 14.95 -0.61 -3.95
N GLY A 16 14.31 0.13 -4.85
CA GLY A 16 14.07 1.56 -4.67
C GLY A 16 13.27 1.86 -3.41
N GLY A 17 12.21 1.10 -3.17
CA GLY A 17 11.39 1.21 -1.98
C GLY A 17 12.16 0.97 -0.68
N VAL A 18 12.97 -0.09 -0.63
CA VAL A 18 13.84 -0.41 0.52
C VAL A 18 14.83 0.73 0.80
N LEU A 19 15.54 1.21 -0.22
CA LEU A 19 16.59 2.22 -0.03
C LEU A 19 16.02 3.58 0.37
N PHE A 20 14.89 3.98 -0.21
CA PHE A 20 14.27 5.27 0.13
C PHE A 20 13.63 5.20 1.52
N ALA A 21 12.99 4.09 1.88
CA ALA A 21 12.47 3.88 3.22
C ALA A 21 13.56 3.81 4.29
N LEU A 22 14.72 3.21 3.99
CA LEU A 22 15.87 3.19 4.91
C LEU A 22 16.28 4.61 5.33
N VAL A 23 16.37 5.51 4.34
CA VAL A 23 16.75 6.91 4.57
C VAL A 23 15.61 7.67 5.28
N ALA A 24 14.40 7.61 4.74
CA ALA A 24 13.26 8.37 5.27
C ALA A 24 12.80 7.91 6.66
N GLY A 25 12.77 6.59 6.86
CA GLY A 25 12.45 5.93 8.11
C GLY A 25 13.59 5.87 9.11
N ARG A 26 14.75 6.48 8.81
CA ARG A 26 15.92 6.58 9.71
C ARG A 26 16.38 5.22 10.26
N ASN A 27 16.50 4.23 9.38
CA ASN A 27 16.87 2.84 9.71
C ASN A 27 15.85 2.09 10.59
N ASP A 28 14.59 2.54 10.66
CA ASP A 28 13.53 1.76 11.30
C ASP A 28 13.23 0.49 10.48
N PRO A 29 13.30 -0.70 11.10
CA PRO A 29 13.07 -1.95 10.39
C PRO A 29 11.63 -2.08 9.88
N GLY A 30 10.64 -1.56 10.60
CA GLY A 30 9.25 -1.55 10.15
C GLY A 30 9.08 -0.78 8.85
N PHE A 31 9.65 0.43 8.77
CA PHE A 31 9.61 1.23 7.54
C PHE A 31 10.41 0.60 6.40
N VAL A 32 11.56 -0.03 6.66
CA VAL A 32 12.35 -0.68 5.61
C VAL A 32 11.60 -1.85 4.96
N HIS A 33 10.97 -2.74 5.74
CA HIS A 33 10.22 -3.87 5.20
C HIS A 33 8.96 -3.41 4.47
N ASN A 34 8.23 -2.44 5.03
CA ASN A 34 7.08 -1.85 4.35
C ASN A 34 7.50 -1.02 3.12
N GLY A 35 8.71 -0.48 3.10
CA GLY A 35 9.29 0.17 1.93
C GLY A 35 9.42 -0.77 0.74
N ALA A 36 9.82 -2.02 0.98
CA ALA A 36 9.84 -3.06 -0.05
C ALA A 36 8.43 -3.30 -0.64
N LEU A 37 7.43 -3.38 0.24
CA LEU A 37 6.02 -3.55 -0.15
C LEU A 37 5.48 -2.33 -0.92
N ALA A 38 5.76 -1.12 -0.45
CA ALA A 38 5.40 0.12 -1.12
C ALA A 38 6.02 0.19 -2.51
N GLY A 39 7.26 -0.26 -2.66
CA GLY A 39 7.93 -0.41 -3.95
C GLY A 39 7.20 -1.33 -4.91
N LEU A 40 6.81 -2.52 -4.45
CA LEU A 40 6.05 -3.50 -5.24
C LEU A 40 4.67 -2.99 -5.62
N ILE A 41 3.98 -2.28 -4.72
CA ILE A 41 2.67 -1.70 -4.99
C ILE A 41 2.76 -0.58 -6.04
N ALA A 42 3.78 0.29 -5.92
CA ALA A 42 3.96 1.42 -6.84
C ALA A 42 4.19 0.98 -8.29
N ILE A 43 4.75 -0.21 -8.53
CA ILE A 43 5.06 -0.68 -9.89
C ILE A 43 3.93 -1.46 -10.55
N CYS A 44 2.90 -1.89 -9.81
CA CYS A 44 1.87 -2.82 -10.31
C CYS A 44 1.26 -2.39 -11.65
N ALA A 45 0.90 -1.11 -11.79
CA ALA A 45 0.26 -0.58 -12.99
C ALA A 45 1.21 -0.41 -14.20
N GLY A 46 2.53 -0.43 -13.97
CA GLY A 46 3.55 -0.12 -14.99
C GLY A 46 4.61 -1.21 -15.19
N SER A 47 4.47 -2.36 -14.54
CA SER A 47 5.53 -3.38 -14.48
C SER A 47 5.95 -3.93 -15.84
N ASP A 48 5.05 -3.97 -16.82
CA ASP A 48 5.29 -4.48 -18.17
C ASP A 48 5.71 -3.41 -19.17
N LEU A 49 5.70 -2.13 -18.78
CA LEU A 49 5.82 -1.01 -19.72
C LEU A 49 6.96 -0.04 -19.39
N VAL A 50 7.39 0.09 -18.13
CA VAL A 50 8.41 1.11 -17.76
C VAL A 50 9.85 0.60 -17.92
N HIS A 51 10.80 1.53 -17.97
CA HIS A 51 12.23 1.21 -17.90
C HIS A 51 12.63 0.82 -16.45
N PRO A 52 13.55 -0.15 -16.23
CA PRO A 52 13.97 -0.59 -14.89
C PRO A 52 14.45 0.51 -13.95
N ILE A 53 15.15 1.52 -14.47
CA ILE A 53 15.58 2.68 -13.68
C ILE A 53 14.38 3.53 -13.25
N ALA A 54 13.36 3.67 -14.11
CA ALA A 54 12.13 4.36 -13.74
C ALA A 54 11.36 3.57 -12.68
N ALA A 55 11.30 2.23 -12.79
CA ALA A 55 10.70 1.36 -11.78
C ALA A 55 11.35 1.55 -10.39
N PHE A 56 12.67 1.68 -10.33
CA PHE A 56 13.40 2.01 -9.10
C PHE A 56 12.89 3.31 -8.46
N PHE A 57 12.80 4.38 -9.23
CA PHE A 57 12.32 5.67 -8.70
C PHE A 57 10.83 5.65 -8.36
N MET A 58 9.99 4.96 -9.14
CA MET A 58 8.58 4.76 -8.83
C MET A 58 8.42 4.10 -7.47
N GLY A 59 9.17 3.03 -7.20
CA GLY A 59 9.15 2.35 -5.92
C GLY A 59 9.73 3.18 -4.78
N GLY A 60 10.82 3.90 -5.03
CA GLY A 60 11.41 4.82 -4.04
C GLY A 60 10.47 5.94 -3.61
N PHE A 61 9.80 6.60 -4.57
CA PHE A 61 8.78 7.60 -4.25
C PHE A 61 7.56 6.99 -3.56
N GLY A 62 7.16 5.77 -3.93
CA GLY A 62 6.12 5.02 -3.22
C GLY A 62 6.47 4.82 -1.74
N ALA A 63 7.71 4.44 -1.43
CA ALA A 63 8.17 4.32 -0.05
C ALA A 63 8.17 5.66 0.72
N LEU A 64 8.57 6.77 0.10
CA LEU A 64 8.48 8.09 0.75
C LEU A 64 7.04 8.48 1.07
N ILE A 65 6.13 8.24 0.11
CA ILE A 65 4.69 8.46 0.31
C ILE A 65 4.19 7.62 1.48
N PHE A 66 4.58 6.35 1.57
CA PHE A 66 4.19 5.49 2.68
C PHE A 66 4.73 5.98 4.03
N VAL A 67 6.05 6.20 4.15
CA VAL A 67 6.67 6.58 5.43
C VAL A 67 6.05 7.86 5.99
N TYR A 68 6.00 8.92 5.18
CA TYR A 68 5.45 10.20 5.63
C TYR A 68 3.92 10.19 5.72
N GLY A 69 3.25 9.45 4.83
CA GLY A 69 1.80 9.31 4.84
C GLY A 69 1.31 8.58 6.09
N PHE A 70 1.96 7.47 6.46
CA PHE A 70 1.67 6.71 7.67
C PHE A 70 1.92 7.54 8.93
N GLN A 71 3.05 8.24 9.02
CA GLN A 71 3.33 9.16 10.13
C GLN A 71 2.28 10.27 10.22
N PHE A 72 1.90 10.86 9.09
CA PHE A 72 0.89 11.91 9.06
C PHE A 72 -0.49 11.39 9.52
N GLU A 73 -0.90 10.22 9.03
CA GLU A 73 -2.15 9.57 9.41
C GLU A 73 -2.21 9.32 10.92
N GLN A 74 -1.17 8.70 11.48
CA GLN A 74 -1.12 8.32 12.88
C GLN A 74 -0.96 9.54 13.80
N GLU A 75 -0.02 10.44 13.51
CA GLU A 75 0.34 11.55 14.41
C GLU A 75 -0.59 12.76 14.29
N LYS A 76 -1.12 13.03 13.09
CA LYS A 76 -1.95 14.23 12.83
C LYS A 76 -3.43 13.89 12.70
N LEU A 77 -3.77 12.87 11.91
CA LEU A 77 -5.17 12.49 11.73
C LEU A 77 -5.68 11.65 12.90
N LYS A 78 -4.79 11.02 13.68
CA LYS A 78 -5.11 10.13 14.80
C LYS A 78 -6.04 8.99 14.36
N ILE A 79 -5.81 8.50 13.15
CA ILE A 79 -6.50 7.34 12.60
C ILE A 79 -5.63 6.13 12.90
N ASP A 80 -6.19 5.17 13.65
CA ASP A 80 -5.51 3.92 14.02
C ASP A 80 -5.63 2.90 12.88
N ASP A 81 -4.94 3.16 11.77
CA ASP A 81 -4.73 2.17 10.70
C ASP A 81 -3.55 1.27 11.10
N VAL A 82 -3.86 0.18 11.82
CA VAL A 82 -2.88 -0.73 12.44
C VAL A 82 -1.81 -1.23 11.46
N LEU A 83 -2.16 -1.43 10.19
CA LEU A 83 -1.24 -1.93 9.17
C LEU A 83 -0.82 -0.86 8.15
N GLY A 84 -1.31 0.37 8.29
CA GLY A 84 -1.10 1.45 7.31
C GLY A 84 -1.63 1.10 5.92
N VAL A 85 -2.74 0.35 5.84
CA VAL A 85 -3.33 -0.13 4.58
C VAL A 85 -3.70 1.04 3.67
N TRP A 86 -4.22 2.13 4.22
CA TRP A 86 -4.62 3.30 3.45
C TRP A 86 -3.41 4.02 2.82
N PRO A 87 -2.37 4.45 3.57
CA PRO A 87 -1.14 4.98 2.98
C PRO A 87 -0.49 4.00 2.00
N LEU A 88 -0.40 2.72 2.35
CA LEU A 88 0.35 1.72 1.60
C LEU A 88 -0.36 1.28 0.31
N HIS A 89 -1.65 0.98 0.34
CA HIS A 89 -2.37 0.49 -0.84
C HIS A 89 -3.16 1.60 -1.53
N GLY A 90 -3.84 2.45 -0.77
CA GLY A 90 -4.64 3.54 -1.31
C GLY A 90 -3.77 4.61 -1.97
N VAL A 91 -2.87 5.23 -1.19
CA VAL A 91 -2.09 6.37 -1.66
C VAL A 91 -0.94 5.95 -2.58
N VAL A 92 -0.13 4.96 -2.19
CA VAL A 92 0.96 4.48 -3.06
C VAL A 92 0.42 3.76 -4.30
N GLY A 93 -0.70 3.04 -4.22
CA GLY A 93 -1.35 2.45 -5.39
C GLY A 93 -1.83 3.52 -6.39
N THR A 94 -2.41 4.61 -5.88
CA THR A 94 -2.78 5.77 -6.71
C THR A 94 -1.56 6.41 -7.37
N TRP A 95 -0.46 6.55 -6.62
CA TRP A 95 0.82 6.97 -7.19
C TRP A 95 1.30 6.02 -8.29
N GLY A 96 1.21 4.71 -8.09
CA GLY A 96 1.59 3.72 -9.09
C GLY A 96 0.81 3.85 -10.39
N GLY A 97 -0.51 4.02 -10.31
CA GLY A 97 -1.35 4.28 -11.48
C GLY A 97 -0.95 5.54 -12.23
N ILE A 98 -0.84 6.68 -11.53
CA ILE A 98 -0.47 7.96 -12.12
C ILE A 98 0.95 7.91 -12.74
N SER A 99 1.91 7.33 -12.02
CA SER A 99 3.32 7.26 -12.42
C SER A 99 3.55 6.30 -13.59
N ALA A 100 2.74 5.24 -13.75
CA ALA A 100 2.74 4.44 -14.97
C ALA A 100 2.41 5.28 -16.23
N GLY A 101 1.52 6.27 -16.10
CA GLY A 101 1.20 7.21 -17.18
C GLY A 101 2.33 8.20 -17.50
N ILE A 102 3.25 8.42 -16.57
CA ILE A 102 4.43 9.30 -16.73
C ILE A 102 5.59 8.48 -17.29
N PHE A 103 6.07 7.50 -16.53
CA PHE A 103 7.27 6.74 -16.83
C PHE A 103 7.06 5.68 -17.93
N GLY A 104 5.81 5.42 -18.28
CA GLY A 104 5.48 4.58 -19.42
C GLY A 104 5.57 5.26 -20.78
N ALA A 105 5.66 6.59 -20.80
CA ALA A 105 5.89 7.31 -22.04
C ALA A 105 7.28 6.99 -22.61
N SER A 106 7.39 6.89 -23.93
CA SER A 106 8.65 6.58 -24.61
C SER A 106 9.76 7.61 -24.34
N ALA A 107 9.38 8.85 -23.99
CA ALA A 107 10.32 9.89 -23.55
C ALA A 107 11.11 9.51 -22.28
N PHE A 108 10.57 8.62 -21.44
CA PHE A 108 11.22 8.10 -20.24
C PHE A 108 11.76 6.66 -20.42
N GLY A 109 11.83 6.18 -21.65
CA GLY A 109 12.30 4.82 -21.96
C GLY A 109 11.25 3.73 -21.76
N GLY A 110 9.98 4.10 -21.55
CA GLY A 110 8.86 3.16 -21.52
C GLY A 110 8.44 2.69 -22.91
N LEU A 111 7.66 1.62 -22.97
CA LEU A 111 7.17 1.02 -24.22
C LEU A 111 6.11 1.87 -24.94
N GLY A 112 5.60 2.94 -24.31
CA GLY A 112 4.54 3.77 -24.87
C GLY A 112 3.17 3.10 -24.80
N GLY A 113 2.21 3.59 -25.58
CA GLY A 113 0.83 3.06 -25.58
C GLY A 113 0.00 3.41 -24.34
N VAL A 114 0.55 4.19 -23.42
CA VAL A 114 -0.13 4.70 -22.23
C VAL A 114 -0.35 6.21 -22.34
N SER A 115 -1.45 6.69 -21.78
CA SER A 115 -1.77 8.12 -21.66
C SER A 115 -1.77 8.55 -20.21
N PHE A 116 -1.01 9.60 -19.89
CA PHE A 116 -1.01 10.20 -18.57
C PHE A 116 -2.42 10.59 -18.11
N MET A 117 -3.19 11.24 -19.00
CA MET A 117 -4.55 11.67 -18.66
C MET A 117 -5.47 10.48 -18.37
N SER A 118 -5.34 9.37 -19.11
CA SER A 118 -6.13 8.17 -18.87
C SER A 118 -5.78 7.52 -17.54
N GLN A 119 -4.49 7.44 -17.20
CA GLN A 119 -4.05 6.90 -15.91
C GLN A 119 -4.46 7.79 -14.74
N LEU A 120 -4.37 9.11 -14.88
CA LEU A 120 -4.81 10.06 -13.86
C LEU A 120 -6.31 9.93 -13.59
N VAL A 121 -7.13 10.01 -14.64
CA VAL A 121 -8.60 9.91 -14.51
C VAL A 121 -9.01 8.53 -13.99
N GLY A 122 -8.40 7.45 -14.52
CA GLY A 122 -8.67 6.09 -14.07
C GLY A 122 -8.32 5.87 -12.59
N SER A 123 -7.16 6.37 -12.15
CA SER A 123 -6.74 6.26 -10.75
C SER A 123 -7.68 7.01 -9.81
N LEU A 124 -8.04 8.26 -10.15
CA LEU A 124 -8.96 9.06 -9.33
C LEU A 124 -10.38 8.47 -9.32
N PHE A 125 -10.84 7.94 -10.45
CA PHE A 125 -12.12 7.24 -10.52
C PHE A 125 -12.12 5.99 -9.65
N ALA A 126 -11.05 5.19 -9.67
CA ALA A 126 -10.91 4.01 -8.82
C ALA A 126 -10.97 4.38 -7.33
N VAL A 127 -10.29 5.46 -6.91
CA VAL A 127 -10.37 5.98 -5.53
C VAL A 127 -11.79 6.39 -5.17
N ALA A 128 -12.44 7.20 -6.01
CA ALA A 128 -13.80 7.67 -5.76
C ALA A 128 -14.79 6.49 -5.66
N TRP A 129 -14.68 5.53 -6.58
CA TRP A 129 -15.51 4.33 -6.59
C TRP A 129 -15.29 3.47 -5.35
N ALA A 130 -14.03 3.21 -4.99
CA ALA A 130 -13.67 2.42 -3.81
C ALA A 130 -14.19 3.08 -2.52
N LEU A 131 -14.08 4.40 -2.39
CA LEU A 131 -14.61 5.13 -1.24
C LEU A 131 -16.14 5.04 -1.18
N VAL A 132 -16.84 5.36 -2.26
CA VAL A 132 -18.32 5.34 -2.29
C VAL A 132 -18.83 3.94 -1.97
N MET A 133 -18.31 2.92 -2.64
CA MET A 133 -18.75 1.54 -2.42
C MET A 133 -18.31 1.00 -1.06
N GLY A 134 -17.12 1.35 -0.59
CA GLY A 134 -16.63 0.98 0.75
C GLY A 134 -17.53 1.54 1.85
N PHE A 135 -17.84 2.83 1.81
CA PHE A 135 -18.77 3.46 2.75
C PHE A 135 -20.17 2.86 2.67
N ALA A 136 -20.66 2.57 1.47
CA ALA A 136 -21.98 1.94 1.30
C ALA A 136 -22.01 0.53 1.92
N VAL A 137 -21.05 -0.34 1.57
CA VAL A 137 -21.01 -1.73 2.05
C VAL A 137 -20.75 -1.78 3.55
N TYR A 138 -19.67 -1.17 4.04
CA TYR A 138 -19.33 -1.21 5.46
C TYR A 138 -20.34 -0.42 6.31
N GLY A 139 -20.92 0.65 5.79
CA GLY A 139 -21.98 1.39 6.48
C GLY A 139 -23.28 0.58 6.64
N VAL A 140 -23.63 -0.26 5.66
CA VAL A 140 -24.75 -1.20 5.79
C VAL A 140 -24.40 -2.32 6.77
N LEU A 141 -23.23 -2.94 6.65
CA LEU A 141 -22.80 -4.01 7.56
C LEU A 141 -22.73 -3.55 9.01
N ALA A 142 -22.22 -2.34 9.26
CA ALA A 142 -22.17 -1.76 10.60
C ALA A 142 -23.55 -1.63 11.26
N LYS A 143 -24.61 -1.40 10.47
CA LYS A 143 -25.99 -1.27 10.98
C LYS A 143 -26.70 -2.61 11.16
N VAL A 144 -26.37 -3.61 10.36
CA VAL A 144 -27.09 -4.89 10.31
C VAL A 144 -26.41 -5.96 11.17
N VAL A 145 -25.08 -6.02 11.13
CA VAL A 145 -24.29 -7.07 11.80
C VAL A 145 -23.47 -6.50 12.96
N GLY A 146 -23.01 -5.25 12.83
CA GLY A 146 -21.96 -4.71 13.70
C GLY A 146 -20.59 -5.18 13.23
N LEU A 147 -19.58 -4.29 13.28
CA LEU A 147 -18.22 -4.56 12.78
C LEU A 147 -17.16 -4.53 13.88
N ARG A 148 -17.46 -3.95 15.05
CA ARG A 148 -16.51 -3.76 16.15
C ARG A 148 -16.98 -4.53 17.38
N LEU A 149 -16.03 -5.10 18.11
CA LEU A 149 -16.26 -5.66 19.43
C LEU A 149 -16.76 -4.56 20.39
N THR A 150 -17.47 -4.97 21.44
CA THR A 150 -17.79 -4.07 22.55
C THR A 150 -16.52 -3.71 23.34
N ASP A 151 -16.54 -2.61 24.10
CA ASP A 151 -15.37 -2.16 24.87
C ASP A 151 -14.85 -3.23 25.84
N GLU A 152 -15.76 -4.01 26.46
CA GLU A 152 -15.40 -5.11 27.36
C GLU A 152 -14.75 -6.29 26.60
N GLU A 153 -15.26 -6.60 25.41
CA GLU A 153 -14.72 -7.64 24.55
C GLU A 153 -13.36 -7.24 23.96
N GLU A 154 -13.21 -5.99 23.54
CA GLU A 154 -11.95 -5.43 23.05
C GLU A 154 -10.88 -5.46 24.16
N HIS A 155 -11.28 -5.18 25.41
CA HIS A 155 -10.37 -5.29 26.57
C HIS A 155 -9.95 -6.74 26.89
N LYS A 156 -10.86 -7.71 26.71
CA LYS A 156 -10.55 -9.15 26.88
C LYS A 156 -9.67 -9.69 25.76
N GLY A 157 -9.74 -9.10 24.56
CA GLY A 157 -9.00 -9.50 23.38
C GLY A 157 -9.77 -10.48 22.47
N ALA A 158 -9.60 -10.31 21.16
CA ALA A 158 -10.33 -11.06 20.13
C ALA A 158 -10.05 -12.57 20.17
N ASP A 159 -8.85 -12.98 20.58
CA ASP A 159 -8.47 -14.40 20.69
C ASP A 159 -9.36 -15.13 21.69
N LEU A 160 -9.63 -14.52 22.85
CA LEU A 160 -10.48 -15.09 23.88
C LEU A 160 -11.96 -14.95 23.53
N VAL A 161 -12.38 -13.77 23.07
CA VAL A 161 -13.81 -13.47 22.84
C VAL A 161 -14.37 -14.23 21.64
N ILE A 162 -13.64 -14.24 20.52
CA ILE A 162 -14.12 -14.82 19.26
C ILE A 162 -13.72 -16.29 19.15
N HIS A 163 -12.46 -16.59 19.50
CA HIS A 163 -11.86 -17.90 19.22
C HIS A 163 -11.75 -18.79 20.47
N SER A 164 -12.01 -18.26 21.68
CA SER A 164 -11.88 -18.98 22.95
C SER A 164 -10.51 -19.65 23.16
N ILE A 165 -9.45 -19.01 22.66
CA ILE A 165 -8.05 -19.46 22.80
C ILE A 165 -7.19 -18.35 23.39
N GLY A 166 -6.11 -18.73 24.08
CA GLY A 166 -5.06 -17.79 24.50
C GLY A 166 -4.14 -17.43 23.33
N ALA A 167 -3.61 -16.21 23.35
CA ALA A 167 -2.67 -15.71 22.33
C ALA A 167 -1.33 -16.50 22.31
N TYR A 168 -0.95 -17.08 23.45
CA TYR A 168 0.30 -17.83 23.65
C TYR A 168 -0.02 -19.25 24.14
N PRO A 169 -0.26 -20.22 23.24
CA PRO A 169 -0.59 -21.60 23.59
C PRO A 169 0.45 -22.26 24.52
N GLU A 170 1.71 -21.87 24.39
CA GLU A 170 2.84 -22.32 25.20
C GLU A 170 2.72 -22.00 26.70
N ASP A 171 2.01 -20.92 27.05
CA ASP A 171 1.79 -20.54 28.46
C ASP A 171 0.85 -21.51 29.18
N HIS A 172 0.07 -22.30 28.44
CA HIS A 172 -0.83 -23.32 28.97
C HIS A 172 -0.17 -24.69 29.16
N VAL A 173 1.08 -24.86 28.72
CA VAL A 173 1.83 -26.14 28.78
C VAL A 173 2.80 -26.20 29.96
N ARG A 174 2.68 -25.29 30.95
CA ARG A 174 3.51 -25.30 32.16
C ARG A 174 3.08 -26.35 33.19
#